data_AF-A0AAW2IPX4-F1
#
_entry.id   AF-A0AAW2IPX4-F1
#
_cell.length_a   1.000
_cell.length_b   1.000
_cell.length_c   1.000
_cell.angle_alpha   90.00
_cell.angle_beta   90.00
_cell.angle_gamma   90.00
#
_symmetry.space_group_name_H-M   'P 1'
#
loop_
_entity.id
_entity.type
_entity.pdbx_description
1 polymer ?
#
loop_
_entity_poly.entity_id
_entity_poly.type
_entity_poly.pdbx_seq_one_letter_code
_entity_poly.pdbx_strand_id
1 'polypeptide(L)'
;MEELKKLDENAHAWFHDKPPQTWSRSHFTEAPKCDVLLNNCCESFNSDILEARDKPIITMLKWVREFFMKRLQENRIELIGNGREARQPKTNPFKDRVLQVEEIGLLL
;
A
#
# COMPACT_ATOMS: atom_id res chain seq x y z
N MET A 1 -9.03 -33.13 13.23
CA MET A 1 -7.57 -33.37 13.32
C MET A 1 -7.24 -34.83 13.58
N GLU A 2 -8.10 -35.60 14.25
CA GLU A 2 -7.87 -37.04 14.48
C GLU A 2 -7.73 -37.87 13.19
N GLU A 3 -8.40 -37.50 12.10
CA GLU A 3 -8.23 -38.19 10.82
C GLU A 3 -6.86 -37.95 10.18
N LEU A 4 -6.30 -36.74 10.33
CA LEU A 4 -4.96 -36.42 9.85
C LEU A 4 -3.90 -37.21 10.63
N LYS A 5 -4.08 -37.35 11.94
CA LYS A 5 -3.21 -38.14 12.81
C LYS A 5 -3.12 -39.61 12.38
N LYS A 6 -4.25 -40.18 11.94
CA LYS A 6 -4.30 -41.56 11.44
C LYS A 6 -3.59 -41.74 10.09
N LEU A 7 -3.50 -40.67 9.30
CA LEU A 7 -2.84 -40.68 7.99
C LEU A 7 -1.33 -40.43 8.11
N ASP A 8 -0.94 -39.44 8.91
CA ASP A 8 0.45 -39.06 9.14
C ASP A 8 0.61 -38.35 10.50
N GLU A 9 1.27 -39.02 11.44
CA GLU A 9 1.53 -38.51 12.78
C GLU A 9 2.52 -37.33 12.79
N ASN A 10 3.51 -37.32 11.89
CA ASN A 10 4.51 -36.25 11.80
C ASN A 10 3.89 -34.97 11.27
N ALA A 11 3.06 -35.07 10.23
CA ALA A 11 2.30 -33.94 9.71
C ALA A 11 1.34 -33.39 10.77
N HIS A 12 0.64 -34.27 11.50
CA HIS A 12 -0.23 -33.86 12.59
C HIS A 12 0.52 -33.08 13.68
N ALA A 13 1.68 -33.57 14.11
CA ALA A 13 2.53 -32.86 15.08
C ALA A 13 2.98 -31.48 14.56
N TRP A 14 3.36 -31.39 13.28
CA TRP A 14 3.78 -30.14 12.65
C TRP A 14 2.67 -29.07 12.60
N PHE A 15 1.44 -29.46 12.29
CA PHE A 15 0.29 -28.54 12.31
C PHE A 15 -0.14 -28.16 13.72
N HIS A 16 -0.01 -29.09 14.67
CA HIS A 16 -0.36 -28.85 16.07
C HIS A 16 0.62 -27.88 16.76
N ASP A 17 1.88 -27.82 16.31
CA ASP A 17 2.87 -26.83 16.75
C ASP A 17 2.50 -25.38 16.34
N LYS A 18 1.71 -25.20 15.28
CA LYS A 18 1.45 -23.88 14.69
C LYS A 18 0.05 -23.37 15.01
N PRO A 19 -0.13 -22.05 15.21
CA PRO A 19 -1.45 -21.46 15.41
C PRO A 19 -2.39 -21.81 14.24
N PRO A 20 -3.60 -22.35 14.50
CA PRO A 20 -4.57 -22.72 13.46
C PRO A 20 -4.91 -21.58 12.49
N GLN A 21 -4.79 -20.33 12.92
CA GLN A 21 -5.01 -19.13 12.11
C GLN A 21 -4.03 -19.01 10.92
N THR A 22 -2.90 -19.70 10.98
CA THR A 22 -1.85 -19.65 9.94
C THR A 22 -2.07 -20.67 8.83
N TRP A 23 -2.78 -21.76 9.11
CA TRP A 23 -2.89 -22.90 8.18
C TRP A 23 -4.33 -23.38 7.94
N SER A 24 -5.29 -23.03 8.79
CA SER A 24 -6.69 -23.39 8.63
C SER A 24 -7.56 -22.19 8.31
N ARG A 25 -8.27 -22.25 7.18
CA ARG A 25 -9.23 -21.22 6.75
C ARG A 25 -10.38 -21.03 7.74
N SER A 26 -10.79 -22.08 8.47
CA SER A 26 -11.87 -21.97 9.47
C SER A 26 -11.49 -21.12 10.69
N HIS A 27 -10.20 -20.86 10.88
CA HIS A 27 -9.69 -20.02 11.95
C HIS A 27 -9.23 -18.65 11.45
N PHE A 28 -9.48 -18.30 10.19
CA PHE A 28 -9.19 -16.96 9.70
C PHE A 28 -10.16 -15.97 10.33
N THR A 29 -9.66 -14.80 10.74
CA THR A 29 -10.51 -13.72 11.23
C THR A 29 -11.41 -13.23 10.10
N GLU A 30 -12.69 -13.02 10.40
CA GLU A 30 -13.67 -12.43 9.48
C GLU A 30 -13.41 -10.94 9.25
N ALA A 31 -12.64 -10.31 10.14
CA ALA A 31 -12.21 -8.93 10.01
C ALA A 31 -11.39 -8.74 8.72
N PRO A 32 -11.69 -7.70 7.93
CA PRO A 32 -10.93 -7.42 6.72
C PRO A 32 -9.46 -7.17 7.09
N LYS A 33 -8.56 -8.02 6.59
CA LYS A 33 -7.11 -7.84 6.74
C LYS A 33 -6.57 -6.67 5.93
N CYS A 34 -7.39 -6.14 5.03
CA CYS A 34 -7.07 -5.01 4.17
C CYS A 34 -8.01 -3.86 4.53
N ASP A 35 -7.46 -2.83 5.19
CA ASP A 35 -8.20 -1.59 5.49
C ASP A 35 -8.27 -0.66 4.26
N VAL A 36 -7.84 -1.15 3.08
CA VAL A 36 -7.76 -0.35 1.86
C VAL A 36 -9.15 -0.22 1.25
N LEU A 37 -9.77 0.93 1.49
CA LEU A 37 -10.91 1.40 0.72
C LEU A 37 -10.44 1.70 -0.70
N LEU A 38 -10.62 0.74 -1.62
CA LEU A 38 -10.18 0.86 -3.03
C LEU A 38 -10.60 2.18 -3.69
N ASN A 39 -11.78 2.70 -3.33
CA ASN A 39 -12.27 3.96 -3.87
C ASN A 39 -11.33 5.15 -3.56
N ASN A 40 -10.80 5.22 -2.33
CA ASN A 40 -9.85 6.28 -1.93
C ASN A 40 -8.54 6.23 -2.74
N CYS A 41 -8.09 5.02 -3.11
CA CYS A 41 -6.90 4.85 -3.94
C CYS A 41 -7.12 5.36 -5.36
N CYS A 42 -8.27 5.05 -5.96
CA CYS A 42 -8.62 5.53 -7.28
C CYS A 42 -8.85 7.05 -7.31
N GLU A 43 -9.52 7.60 -6.30
CA GLU A 43 -9.74 9.06 -6.16
C GLU A 43 -8.41 9.83 -6.02
N SER A 44 -7.52 9.38 -5.13
CA SER A 44 -6.17 9.97 -4.97
C SER A 44 -5.39 9.90 -6.27
N PHE A 45 -5.29 8.72 -6.88
CA PHE A 45 -4.55 8.55 -8.13
C PHE A 45 -5.10 9.41 -9.27
N ASN A 46 -6.42 9.54 -9.38
CA ASN A 46 -7.07 10.35 -10.41
C ASN A 46 -6.80 11.85 -10.22
N SER A 47 -6.76 12.35 -8.97
CA SER A 47 -6.37 13.73 -8.67
C SER A 47 -4.88 14.01 -8.94
N ASP A 48 -4.05 12.99 -8.72
CA ASP A 48 -2.61 13.09 -8.82
C ASP A 48 -2.09 12.98 -10.25
N ILE A 49 -2.70 12.15 -11.09
CA ILE A 49 -2.23 11.91 -12.46
C ILE A 49 -2.54 13.04 -13.44
N LEU A 50 -3.45 13.97 -13.12
CA LEU A 50 -3.90 15.03 -14.03
C LEU A 50 -2.72 15.83 -14.61
N GLU A 51 -1.80 16.29 -13.76
CA GLU A 51 -0.63 17.07 -14.17
C GLU A 51 0.44 16.24 -14.91
N ALA A 52 0.46 14.93 -14.70
CA ALA A 52 1.41 14.03 -15.35
C ALA A 52 0.95 13.66 -16.78
N ARG A 53 -0.36 13.70 -17.06
CA ARG A 53 -0.93 13.36 -18.39
C ARG A 53 -0.53 14.33 -19.48
N ASP A 54 -0.29 15.59 -19.13
CA ASP A 54 0.12 16.62 -20.09
C ASP A 54 1.61 16.53 -20.45
N LYS A 55 2.34 15.57 -19.86
CA LYS A 55 3.78 15.38 -20.09
C LYS A 55 4.03 14.23 -21.08
N PRO A 56 5.17 14.23 -21.80
CA PRO A 56 5.54 13.10 -22.66
C PRO A 56 5.54 11.77 -21.90
N ILE A 57 5.22 10.67 -22.60
CA ILE A 57 5.00 9.35 -21.99
C ILE A 57 6.13 8.90 -21.05
N ILE A 58 7.39 9.16 -21.40
CA ILE A 58 8.55 8.81 -20.58
C ILE A 58 8.54 9.61 -19.27
N THR A 59 8.22 10.90 -19.34
CA THR A 59 8.13 11.80 -18.20
C THR A 59 6.96 11.43 -17.29
N MET A 60 5.79 11.13 -17.88
CA MET A 60 4.62 10.65 -17.15
C MET A 60 4.94 9.34 -16.39
N LEU A 61 5.58 8.37 -17.04
CA LEU A 61 5.93 7.10 -16.40
C LEU A 61 6.96 7.25 -15.28
N LYS A 62 7.96 8.13 -15.45
CA LYS A 62 8.91 8.46 -14.37
C LYS A 62 8.19 9.05 -13.17
N TRP A 63 7.27 9.98 -13.41
CA TRP A 63 6.48 10.63 -12.38
C TRP A 63 5.64 9.61 -11.60
N VAL A 64 4.90 8.74 -12.30
CA VAL A 64 4.08 7.69 -11.68
C VAL A 64 4.93 6.76 -10.82
N ARG A 65 6.11 6.35 -11.32
CA ARG A 65 7.04 5.51 -10.55
C ARG A 65 7.49 6.19 -9.26
N GLU A 66 7.94 7.43 -9.33
CA GLU A 66 8.44 8.14 -8.16
C GLU A 66 7.33 8.44 -7.15
N PHE A 67 6.12 8.74 -7.62
CA PHE A 67 4.93 8.91 -6.80
C PHE A 67 4.65 7.66 -5.95
N PHE A 68 4.56 6.48 -6.58
CA PHE A 68 4.31 5.23 -5.86
C PHE A 68 5.44 4.86 -4.88
N MET A 69 6.71 5.06 -5.27
CA MET A 69 7.86 4.74 -4.42
C MET A 69 7.90 5.60 -3.16
N LYS A 70 7.63 6.92 -3.27
CA LYS A 70 7.54 7.81 -2.10
C LYS A 70 6.38 7.43 -1.19
N ARG A 71 5.19 7.23 -1.77
CA ARG A 71 3.98 6.84 -1.04
C ARG A 71 4.18 5.55 -0.25
N LEU A 72 4.81 4.54 -0.86
CA LEU A 72 5.09 3.26 -0.22
C LEU A 72 6.09 3.42 0.94
N GLN A 73 7.13 4.23 0.74
CA GLN A 73 8.12 4.50 1.78
C GLN A 73 7.52 5.26 2.97
N GLU A 74 6.72 6.29 2.72
CA GLU A 74 6.02 7.04 3.76
C GLU A 74 5.06 6.15 4.55
N ASN A 75 4.27 5.33 3.85
CA ASN A 75 3.37 4.37 4.50
C ASN A 75 4.14 3.35 5.35
N ARG A 76 5.33 2.91 4.91
CA ARG A 76 6.20 2.03 5.68
C ARG A 76 6.70 2.71 6.96
N ILE A 77 7.11 3.97 6.88
CA ILE A 77 7.59 4.75 8.03
C ILE A 77 6.46 4.97 9.04
N GLU A 78 5.26 5.33 8.58
CA GLU A 78 4.10 5.53 9.43
C GLU A 78 3.67 4.26 10.17
N LEU A 79 3.65 3.12 9.48
CA LEU A 79 3.34 1.83 10.12
C LEU A 79 4.34 1.45 11.23
N ILE A 80 5.57 1.94 11.14
CA ILE A 80 6.61 1.73 12.17
C ILE A 80 6.48 2.76 13.30
N GLY A 81 6.04 3.99 13.01
CA GLY A 81 5.99 5.11 13.95
C GLY A 81 4.69 5.23 14.75
N ASN A 82 3.53 5.12 14.10
CA ASN A 82 2.21 5.33 14.72
C ASN A 82 1.28 4.17 14.35
N GLY A 83 0.80 3.42 15.35
CA GLY A 83 -0.19 2.38 15.13
C GLY A 83 -1.47 2.95 14.49
N ARG A 84 -1.78 2.52 13.26
CA ARG A 84 -3.05 2.67 12.51
C ARG A 84 -3.94 3.86 12.89
N GLU A 85 -3.42 5.08 12.89
CA GLU A 85 -4.28 6.27 12.88
C GLU A 85 -4.84 6.53 11.47
N ALA A 86 -6.02 7.15 11.43
CA ALA A 86 -6.79 7.37 10.20
C ALA A 86 -5.96 8.04 9.11
N ARG A 87 -5.89 7.40 7.94
CA ARG A 87 -5.19 7.91 6.75
C ARG A 87 -5.79 9.25 6.33
N GLN A 88 -5.09 10.34 6.60
CA GLN A 88 -5.39 11.61 5.96
C GLN A 88 -4.93 11.61 4.50
N PRO A 89 -5.62 12.33 3.59
CA PRO A 89 -5.16 12.51 2.23
C PRO A 89 -3.80 13.24 2.26
N LYS A 90 -2.73 12.52 1.93
CA LYS A 90 -1.39 13.12 1.80
C LYS A 90 -1.37 13.99 0.56
N THR A 91 -0.95 15.24 0.73
CA THR A 91 -0.71 16.14 -0.40
C THR A 91 0.42 15.60 -1.25
N ASN A 92 0.35 15.86 -2.55
CA ASN A 92 1.33 15.37 -3.50
C ASN A 92 2.56 16.30 -3.52
N PRO A 93 3.73 15.87 -3.02
CA PRO A 93 4.92 16.73 -2.93
C PRO A 93 5.54 17.07 -4.29
N PHE A 94 4.98 16.54 -5.39
CA PHE A 94 5.32 16.97 -6.74
C PHE A 94 4.53 18.20 -7.19
N LYS A 95 3.29 18.39 -6.73
CA LYS A 95 2.52 19.62 -7.00
C LYS A 95 3.27 20.84 -6.47
N ASP A 96 3.75 20.74 -5.24
CA ASP A 96 4.51 21.79 -4.58
C ASP A 96 5.86 22.08 -5.27
N ARG A 97 6.45 21.07 -5.93
CA ARG A 97 7.73 21.21 -6.62
C ARG A 97 7.56 21.82 -8.00
N VAL A 98 6.50 21.48 -8.74
CA VAL A 98 6.20 22.04 -10.07
C VAL A 98 5.91 23.54 -9.98
N LEU A 99 5.13 23.97 -8.97
CA LEU A 99 4.88 25.40 -8.72
C LEU A 99 6.18 26.17 -8.48
N GLN A 100 7.13 25.60 -7.74
CA GLN A 100 8.44 26.23 -7.53
C GLN A 100 9.29 26.31 -8.81
N VAL A 101 9.22 25.34 -9.72
CA VAL A 101 10.00 25.40 -10.97
C VAL A 101 9.39 26.42 -11.96
N GLU A 102 8.07 26.54 -11.98
CA GLU A 102 7.36 27.52 -12.82
C GLU A 102 7.53 28.97 -12.31
N GLU A 103 7.56 29.18 -10.99
CA GLU A 103 7.86 30.49 -10.39
C GLU A 103 9.30 30.95 -10.65
N ILE A 104 10.27 30.03 -10.68
CA ILE A 104 11.68 30.34 -10.99
C ILE A 104 11.85 30.67 -12.49
N GLY A 105 11.06 30.06 -13.36
CA GLY A 105 11.08 30.31 -14.81
C GLY A 105 10.47 31.65 -15.25
N LEU A 106 9.70 32.32 -14.37
CA LEU A 106 9.11 33.65 -14.63
C LEU A 106 9.99 34.82 -14.17
N LEU A 107 11.11 34.53 -13.50
CA LEU A 107 12.07 35.51 -12.96
C LEU A 107 13.37 35.60 -13.78
N LEU A 108 13.45 34.93 -14.94
CA LEU A 108 14.52 35.02 -15.94
C LEU A 108 13.95 35.45 -17.29
#